data_AF-A0A964P5W3-F1
#
_entry.id   AF-A0A964P5W3-F1
#
_cell.length_a   1.000
_cell.length_b   1.000
_cell.length_c   1.000
_cell.angle_alpha   90.00
_cell.angle_beta   90.00
_cell.angle_gamma   90.00
#
_symmetry.space_group_name_H-M   'P 1'
#
loop_
_entity.id
_entity.type
_entity.pdbx_description
1 polymer ?
#
loop_
_entity_poly.entity_id
_entity_poly.type
_entity_poly.pdbx_seq_one_letter_code
_entity_poly.pdbx_strand_id
1 'polypeptide(L)'
;MRVRKLAVALTLVSLLLTGAGSALAHQPVLIDSEATEVVEPEISKAYFGRLSGAPHTYRIDSDVEFNLYVGILVPEDGSPEKDVTAEIYAGTELIATLGGVGAEWVTFYEPFGQNTYWDGGEYRTQAPAGVYTITISSPENQSKYSLAVGEIEFFDLEDRANALVVLPEIQREFFGSSPVEMVGTRFGIFNLVVILGAALVSSLLYRLLFRNVLARLAGGRRWSINWKFRVIAGLALFGWAIATSWSPVVLYLSGLTLFEALLGRLGVADSERAEGAPLR
;
A
#
# COMPACT_ATOMS: atom_id res chain seq x y z
N MET A 1 -5.54 -6.43 38.26
CA MET A 1 -6.51 -6.43 37.12
C MET A 1 -6.22 -5.39 36.03
N ARG A 2 -5.63 -4.22 36.34
CA ARG A 2 -5.24 -3.19 35.33
C ARG A 2 -4.06 -3.62 34.44
N VAL A 3 -3.06 -4.31 34.99
CA VAL A 3 -1.85 -4.76 34.26
C VAL A 3 -2.17 -5.83 33.21
N ARG A 4 -3.10 -6.76 33.47
CA ARG A 4 -3.53 -7.78 32.49
C ARG A 4 -4.26 -7.17 31.29
N LYS A 5 -5.03 -6.09 31.48
CA LYS A 5 -5.75 -5.40 30.39
C LYS A 5 -4.79 -4.59 29.51
N LEU A 6 -3.77 -3.97 30.12
CA LEU A 6 -2.72 -3.25 29.40
C LEU A 6 -1.80 -4.22 28.64
N ALA A 7 -1.44 -5.35 29.26
CA ALA A 7 -0.65 -6.39 28.62
C ALA A 7 -1.37 -6.98 27.39
N VAL A 8 -2.66 -7.33 27.49
CA VAL A 8 -3.44 -7.84 26.35
C VAL A 8 -3.54 -6.82 25.22
N ALA A 9 -3.74 -5.53 25.53
CA ALA A 9 -3.77 -4.46 24.52
C ALA A 9 -2.40 -4.27 23.84
N LEU A 10 -1.30 -4.34 24.60
CA LEU A 10 0.07 -4.24 24.08
C LEU A 10 0.48 -5.48 23.27
N THR A 11 0.06 -6.69 23.65
CA THR A 11 0.31 -7.91 22.87
C THR A 11 -0.47 -7.90 21.55
N LEU A 12 -1.67 -7.31 21.50
CA LEU A 12 -2.47 -7.17 20.29
C LEU A 12 -1.95 -6.08 19.34
N VAL A 13 -1.47 -4.95 19.88
CA VAL A 13 -0.72 -3.94 19.10
C VAL A 13 0.59 -4.55 18.59
N SER A 14 1.28 -5.33 19.41
CA SER A 14 2.48 -6.07 18.98
C SER A 14 2.19 -7.09 17.89
N LEU A 15 1.03 -7.78 17.91
CA LEU A 15 0.63 -8.73 16.86
C LEU A 15 0.21 -8.03 15.56
N LEU A 16 -0.27 -6.79 15.64
CA LEU A 16 -0.51 -5.91 14.48
C LEU A 16 0.80 -5.33 13.91
N LEU A 17 1.84 -5.19 14.74
CA LEU A 17 3.17 -4.70 14.37
C LEU A 17 4.10 -5.83 13.86
N THR A 18 3.89 -7.08 14.27
CA THR A 18 4.67 -8.22 13.83
C THR A 18 3.95 -8.98 12.73
N GLY A 19 4.27 -8.68 11.47
CA GLY A 19 3.96 -9.63 10.40
C GLY A 19 3.63 -9.06 9.04
N ALA A 20 4.33 -8.05 8.54
CA ALA A 20 4.81 -8.24 7.17
C ALA A 20 6.24 -8.73 7.33
N GLY A 21 6.52 -9.96 6.92
CA GLY A 21 7.88 -10.22 6.45
C GLY A 21 8.19 -9.14 5.42
N SER A 22 9.41 -8.62 5.43
CA SER A 22 9.92 -7.75 4.38
C SER A 22 9.54 -8.39 3.05
N ALA A 23 8.46 -7.90 2.47
CA ALA A 23 8.06 -8.32 1.15
C ALA A 23 9.08 -7.62 0.29
N LEU A 24 9.81 -8.41 -0.51
CA LEU A 24 10.65 -7.99 -1.63
C LEU A 24 9.84 -7.17 -2.62
N ALA A 25 9.44 -5.99 -2.18
CA ALA A 25 8.57 -5.08 -2.85
C ALA A 25 9.29 -3.75 -2.78
N HIS A 26 9.48 -3.14 -3.93
CA HIS A 26 9.87 -1.75 -3.97
C HIS A 26 8.73 -0.89 -3.42
N GLN A 27 9.05 0.23 -2.77
CA GLN A 27 8.06 1.24 -2.46
C GLN A 27 7.47 1.79 -3.78
N PRO A 28 6.16 1.63 -4.04
CA PRO A 28 5.58 2.09 -5.29
C PRO A 28 5.43 3.62 -5.29
N VAL A 29 5.92 4.25 -6.34
CA VAL A 29 5.80 5.70 -6.57
C VAL A 29 5.17 5.92 -7.93
N LEU A 30 4.03 6.61 -8.00
CA LEU A 30 3.46 7.07 -9.26
C LEU A 30 4.13 8.39 -9.66
N ILE A 31 4.58 8.47 -10.92
CA ILE A 31 5.23 9.65 -11.47
C ILE A 31 4.36 10.24 -12.58
N ASP A 32 4.06 11.53 -12.44
CA ASP A 32 3.30 12.35 -13.40
C ASP A 32 4.15 13.48 -14.02
N SER A 33 5.46 13.48 -13.77
CA SER A 33 6.40 14.50 -14.24
C SER A 33 7.52 13.92 -15.09
N GLU A 34 8.01 14.72 -16.04
CA GLU A 34 9.15 14.35 -16.92
C GLU A 34 10.50 14.35 -16.18
N ALA A 35 10.59 14.95 -14.99
CA ALA A 35 11.82 15.05 -14.23
C ALA A 35 11.54 14.78 -12.74
N THR A 36 12.22 13.77 -12.19
CA THR A 36 12.06 13.32 -10.81
C THR A 36 13.41 13.33 -10.10
N GLU A 37 13.45 13.85 -8.88
CA GLU A 37 14.60 13.69 -7.99
C GLU A 37 14.48 12.38 -7.21
N VAL A 38 15.50 11.55 -7.27
CA VAL A 38 15.57 10.30 -6.53
C VAL A 38 16.29 10.55 -5.22
N VAL A 39 15.49 10.72 -4.17
CA VAL A 39 15.96 10.88 -2.79
C VAL A 39 16.21 9.49 -2.18
N GLU A 40 17.32 9.35 -1.44
CA GLU A 40 17.75 8.08 -0.82
C GLU A 40 17.85 6.93 -1.86
N PRO A 41 18.81 7.00 -2.81
CA PRO A 41 18.88 6.11 -3.97
C PRO A 41 19.14 4.65 -3.63
N GLU A 42 19.55 4.33 -2.39
CA GLU A 42 19.71 2.94 -1.94
C GLU A 42 18.39 2.35 -1.43
N ILE A 43 17.40 3.18 -1.06
CA ILE A 43 16.09 2.71 -0.61
C ILE A 43 15.29 2.23 -1.82
N SER A 44 14.84 0.99 -1.73
CA SER A 44 14.15 0.25 -2.79
C SER A 44 12.82 0.90 -3.17
N LYS A 45 12.79 1.62 -4.30
CA LYS A 45 11.63 2.34 -4.85
C LYS A 45 11.36 1.89 -6.30
N ALA A 46 10.09 1.77 -6.66
CA ALA A 46 9.63 1.46 -8.01
C ALA A 46 8.79 2.61 -8.51
N TYR A 47 9.34 3.35 -9.47
CA TYR A 47 8.71 4.48 -10.11
C TYR A 47 7.90 4.01 -11.31
N PHE A 48 6.58 4.06 -11.18
CA PHE A 48 5.62 3.76 -12.24
C PHE A 48 5.36 5.03 -13.04
N GLY A 49 5.78 5.02 -14.31
CA GLY A 49 5.65 6.16 -15.21
C GLY A 49 5.03 5.79 -16.55
N ARG A 50 4.35 6.76 -17.16
CA ARG A 50 3.89 6.69 -18.55
C ARG A 50 4.48 7.85 -19.32
N LEU A 51 5.25 7.54 -20.35
CA LEU A 51 5.80 8.55 -21.25
C LEU A 51 4.66 9.22 -22.03
N SER A 52 4.80 10.52 -22.32
CA SER A 52 3.76 11.32 -22.98
C SER A 52 4.30 12.29 -24.03
N GLY A 53 5.20 11.79 -24.90
CA GLY A 53 5.83 12.53 -25.99
C GLY A 53 7.23 13.05 -25.67
N ALA A 54 7.66 12.93 -24.42
CA ALA A 54 9.01 13.26 -23.95
C ALA A 54 9.57 12.12 -23.08
N PRO A 55 10.90 11.98 -23.00
CA PRO A 55 11.53 11.05 -22.07
C PRO A 55 11.35 11.53 -20.63
N HIS A 56 11.37 10.59 -19.69
CA HIS A 56 11.43 10.91 -18.26
C HIS A 56 12.87 10.85 -17.78
N THR A 57 13.22 11.69 -16.82
CA THR A 57 14.57 11.78 -16.24
C THR A 57 14.51 11.64 -14.73
N TYR A 58 15.43 10.86 -14.18
CA TYR A 58 15.55 10.62 -12.75
C TYR A 58 16.95 11.03 -12.31
N ARG A 59 17.03 12.05 -11.46
CA ARG A 59 18.31 12.62 -11.02
C ARG A 59 18.61 12.17 -9.60
N ILE A 60 19.78 11.60 -9.41
CA ILE A 60 20.37 11.31 -8.10
C ILE A 60 21.52 12.30 -7.90
N ASP A 61 21.59 12.91 -6.73
CA ASP A 61 22.70 13.76 -6.30
C ASP A 61 23.16 13.27 -4.93
N SER A 62 24.34 12.65 -4.88
CA SER A 62 24.88 12.06 -3.66
C SER A 62 26.24 12.67 -3.34
N ASP A 63 26.41 13.11 -2.10
CA ASP A 63 27.68 13.59 -1.55
C ASP A 63 28.56 12.45 -0.99
N VAL A 64 28.01 11.23 -0.94
CA VAL A 64 28.68 10.01 -0.50
C VAL A 64 28.65 8.92 -1.55
N GLU A 65 29.55 7.94 -1.42
CA GLU A 65 29.46 6.70 -2.19
C GLU A 65 28.21 5.91 -1.77
N PHE A 66 27.56 5.25 -2.73
CA PHE A 66 26.33 4.50 -2.51
C PHE A 66 26.21 3.31 -3.47
N ASN A 67 25.37 2.33 -3.14
CA ASN A 67 25.06 1.23 -4.06
C ASN A 67 23.98 1.67 -5.06
N LEU A 68 24.38 1.89 -6.31
CA LEU A 68 23.45 2.21 -7.38
C LEU A 68 22.87 0.91 -7.95
N TYR A 69 21.57 0.75 -7.79
CA TYR A 69 20.77 -0.26 -8.47
C TYR A 69 19.77 0.41 -9.38
N VAL A 70 19.64 -0.09 -10.61
CA VAL A 70 18.62 0.32 -11.57
C VAL A 70 18.06 -0.91 -12.26
N GLY A 71 16.74 -1.08 -12.28
CA GLY A 71 16.06 -2.13 -13.04
C GLY A 71 14.92 -1.55 -13.85
N ILE A 72 14.67 -2.10 -15.05
CA ILE A 72 13.57 -1.63 -15.90
C ILE A 72 12.59 -2.76 -16.19
N LEU A 73 11.34 -2.53 -15.79
CA LEU A 73 10.22 -3.41 -16.06
C LEU A 73 9.20 -2.70 -16.94
N VAL A 74 8.49 -3.47 -17.74
CA VAL A 74 7.43 -3.00 -18.62
C VAL A 74 6.19 -3.86 -18.36
N PRO A 75 5.02 -3.28 -18.03
CA PRO A 75 3.85 -4.08 -17.65
C PRO A 75 3.37 -4.98 -18.80
N GLU A 76 2.99 -6.22 -18.52
CA GLU A 76 2.32 -7.08 -19.50
C GLU A 76 0.80 -6.86 -19.41
N ASP A 77 0.30 -5.80 -20.04
CA ASP A 77 -1.13 -5.41 -20.04
C ASP A 77 -1.75 -5.47 -21.46
N GLY A 78 -1.05 -6.09 -22.42
CA GLY A 78 -1.40 -6.09 -23.83
C GLY A 78 -1.07 -4.78 -24.57
N SER A 79 -0.47 -3.79 -23.89
CA SER A 79 -0.04 -2.50 -24.41
C SER A 79 1.07 -1.87 -23.54
N PRO A 80 2.26 -2.45 -23.58
CA PRO A 80 3.34 -1.67 -24.18
C PRO A 80 4.20 -2.50 -25.13
N GLU A 81 4.86 -1.80 -26.04
CA GLU A 81 5.90 -2.41 -26.86
C GLU A 81 7.11 -2.66 -25.94
N LYS A 82 7.85 -3.75 -26.17
CA LYS A 82 9.07 -4.10 -25.42
C LYS A 82 10.23 -3.22 -25.89
N ASP A 83 10.06 -1.92 -25.70
CA ASP A 83 10.79 -0.88 -26.42
C ASP A 83 11.38 0.19 -25.50
N VAL A 84 11.04 0.14 -24.21
CA VAL A 84 11.52 1.11 -23.22
C VAL A 84 13.00 0.93 -22.99
N THR A 85 13.75 2.01 -23.15
CA THR A 85 15.18 2.08 -22.85
C THR A 85 15.40 2.89 -21.58
N ALA A 86 16.23 2.38 -20.68
CA ALA A 86 16.79 3.12 -19.56
C ALA A 86 18.29 3.36 -19.80
N GLU A 87 18.68 4.62 -19.97
CA GLU A 87 20.09 5.03 -20.10
C GLU A 87 20.57 5.65 -18.79
N ILE A 88 21.68 5.15 -18.26
CA ILE A 88 22.20 5.52 -16.94
C ILE A 88 23.50 6.30 -17.15
N TYR A 89 23.54 7.52 -16.64
CA TYR A 89 24.66 8.44 -16.78
C TYR A 89 25.29 8.76 -15.43
N ALA A 90 26.64 8.78 -15.37
CA ALA A 90 27.43 9.39 -14.31
C ALA A 90 27.96 10.73 -14.82
N GLY A 91 27.39 11.84 -14.38
CA GLY A 91 27.60 13.14 -15.03
C GLY A 91 27.16 13.11 -16.49
N THR A 92 28.12 13.14 -17.43
CA THR A 92 27.87 13.03 -18.87
C THR A 92 28.27 11.69 -19.48
N GLU A 93 28.87 10.80 -18.68
CA GLU A 93 29.32 9.48 -19.15
C GLU A 93 28.16 8.48 -19.09
N LEU A 94 27.82 7.86 -20.21
CA LEU A 94 26.88 6.74 -20.25
C LEU A 94 27.57 5.50 -19.67
N ILE A 95 27.08 5.01 -18.54
CA ILE A 95 27.66 3.86 -17.82
C ILE A 95 26.89 2.55 -18.03
N ALA A 96 25.62 2.63 -18.43
CA ALA A 96 24.81 1.47 -18.77
C ALA A 96 23.56 1.85 -19.60
N THR A 97 23.07 0.87 -20.36
CA THR A 97 21.79 0.92 -21.07
C THR A 97 21.04 -0.38 -20.80
N LEU A 98 19.78 -0.28 -20.40
CA LEU A 98 18.88 -1.41 -20.14
C LEU A 98 17.67 -1.35 -21.06
N GLY A 99 17.10 -2.50 -21.40
CA GLY A 99 15.94 -2.60 -22.31
C GLY A 99 16.22 -2.06 -23.72
N GLY A 100 15.18 -1.52 -24.35
CA GLY A 100 15.18 -0.97 -25.70
C GLY A 100 14.76 -1.95 -26.79
N VAL A 101 14.59 -1.39 -27.99
CA VAL A 101 14.20 -2.14 -29.20
C VAL A 101 15.30 -3.16 -29.54
N GLY A 102 14.95 -4.44 -29.45
CA GLY A 102 15.86 -5.55 -29.74
C GLY A 102 16.62 -6.11 -28.53
N ALA A 103 16.37 -5.59 -27.33
CA ALA A 103 16.83 -6.23 -26.10
C ALA A 103 16.13 -7.57 -25.86
N GLU A 104 16.76 -8.43 -25.07
CA GLU A 104 16.12 -9.64 -24.57
C GLU A 104 15.24 -9.28 -23.37
N TRP A 105 13.94 -9.51 -23.51
CA TRP A 105 12.97 -9.26 -22.45
C TRP A 105 12.43 -10.56 -21.90
N VAL A 106 12.60 -10.78 -20.60
CA VAL A 106 12.18 -12.01 -19.91
C VAL A 106 10.89 -11.77 -19.16
N THR A 107 9.97 -12.74 -19.16
CA THR A 107 8.75 -12.63 -18.36
C THR A 107 9.08 -12.71 -16.87
N PHE A 108 8.59 -11.74 -16.09
CA PHE A 108 8.69 -11.71 -14.64
C PHE A 108 7.29 -11.62 -14.02
N TYR A 109 6.94 -12.60 -13.17
CA TYR A 109 5.69 -12.58 -12.42
C TYR A 109 5.93 -12.10 -10.99
N GLU A 110 5.26 -11.01 -10.63
CA GLU A 110 5.32 -10.40 -9.31
C GLU A 110 4.15 -10.91 -8.44
N PRO A 111 4.42 -11.75 -7.42
CA PRO A 111 3.38 -12.53 -6.73
C PRO A 111 2.55 -11.74 -5.71
N PHE A 112 2.97 -10.56 -5.27
CA PHE A 112 2.27 -9.74 -4.28
C PHE A 112 1.12 -8.96 -4.91
N GLY A 113 1.40 -8.24 -6.00
CA GLY A 113 0.41 -7.56 -6.83
C GLY A 113 -0.26 -8.45 -7.87
N GLN A 114 0.25 -9.67 -8.09
CA GLN A 114 -0.21 -10.63 -9.11
C GLN A 114 -0.13 -10.06 -10.53
N ASN A 115 0.90 -9.25 -10.79
CA ASN A 115 1.11 -8.63 -12.08
C ASN A 115 2.26 -9.33 -12.82
N THR A 116 2.16 -9.39 -14.14
CA THR A 116 3.25 -9.84 -14.98
C THR A 116 3.91 -8.66 -15.66
N TYR A 117 5.23 -8.74 -15.79
CA TYR A 117 6.08 -7.76 -16.43
C TYR A 117 6.95 -8.43 -17.48
N TRP A 118 7.44 -7.62 -18.40
CA TRP A 118 8.64 -7.87 -19.17
C TRP A 118 9.80 -7.19 -18.47
N ASP A 119 10.82 -7.97 -18.12
CA ASP A 119 12.06 -7.52 -17.49
C ASP A 119 13.10 -7.22 -18.58
N GLY A 120 13.55 -5.96 -18.62
CA GLY A 120 14.53 -5.45 -19.58
C GLY A 120 15.96 -5.46 -19.04
N GLY A 121 16.16 -6.04 -17.86
CA GLY A 121 17.45 -6.18 -17.20
C GLY A 121 17.67 -5.15 -16.10
N GLU A 122 18.84 -5.31 -15.48
CA GLU A 122 19.24 -4.59 -14.28
C GLU A 122 20.73 -4.22 -14.33
N TYR A 123 21.07 -3.13 -13.65
CA TYR A 123 22.42 -2.62 -13.50
C TYR A 123 22.74 -2.41 -12.02
N ARG A 124 23.93 -2.84 -11.62
CA ARG A 124 24.46 -2.68 -10.26
C ARG A 124 25.89 -2.18 -10.29
N THR A 125 26.17 -1.17 -9.48
CA THR A 125 27.54 -0.73 -9.22
C THR A 125 27.66 -0.04 -7.87
N GLN A 126 28.86 -0.07 -7.29
CA GLN A 126 29.22 0.84 -6.22
C GLN A 126 29.58 2.19 -6.85
N ALA A 127 28.68 3.16 -6.71
CA ALA A 127 28.75 4.46 -7.36
C ALA A 127 29.49 5.46 -6.45
N PRO A 128 30.57 6.11 -6.92
CA PRO A 128 31.17 7.24 -6.21
C PRO A 128 30.18 8.37 -5.95
N ALA A 129 30.51 9.26 -5.01
CA ALA A 129 29.78 10.51 -4.84
C ALA A 129 29.73 11.31 -6.15
N GLY A 130 28.56 11.87 -6.48
CA GLY A 130 28.34 12.60 -7.71
C GLY A 130 26.88 12.65 -8.14
N VAL A 131 26.67 13.18 -9.34
CA VAL A 131 25.35 13.30 -9.97
C VAL A 131 25.16 12.19 -10.97
N TYR A 132 24.06 11.46 -10.84
CA TYR A 132 23.64 10.43 -11.78
C TYR A 132 22.29 10.79 -12.38
N THR A 133 22.10 10.45 -13.65
CA THR A 133 20.82 10.64 -14.34
C THR A 133 20.41 9.35 -15.02
N ILE A 134 19.17 8.92 -14.80
CA ILE A 134 18.57 7.81 -15.53
C ILE A 134 17.52 8.41 -16.47
N THR A 135 17.70 8.21 -17.77
CA THR A 135 16.76 8.67 -18.79
C THR A 135 15.94 7.49 -19.28
N ILE A 136 14.62 7.60 -19.17
CA ILE A 136 13.67 6.60 -19.66
C ILE A 136 13.02 7.13 -20.94
N SER A 137 13.09 6.35 -22.01
CA SER A 137 12.53 6.72 -23.31
C SER A 137 11.96 5.52 -24.05
N SER A 138 11.13 5.79 -25.06
CA SER A 138 10.70 4.82 -26.07
C SER A 138 10.61 5.51 -27.45
N PRO A 139 10.51 4.79 -28.58
CA PRO A 139 10.58 5.39 -29.91
C PRO A 139 9.60 6.57 -30.12
N GLU A 140 8.35 6.43 -29.64
CA GLU A 140 7.36 7.51 -29.64
C GLU A 140 7.17 8.19 -28.28
N ASN A 141 7.89 7.75 -27.24
CA ASN A 141 7.72 8.16 -25.85
C ASN A 141 6.26 8.08 -25.38
N GLN A 142 5.61 6.93 -25.58
CA GLN A 142 4.23 6.69 -25.12
C GLN A 142 4.09 5.45 -24.22
N SER A 143 5.20 4.72 -24.02
CA SER A 143 5.24 3.46 -23.30
C SER A 143 5.09 3.66 -21.79
N LYS A 144 4.50 2.65 -21.14
CA LYS A 144 4.46 2.54 -19.67
C LYS A 144 5.69 1.79 -19.20
N TYR A 145 6.19 2.13 -18.02
CA TYR A 145 7.33 1.45 -17.42
C TYR A 145 7.26 1.47 -15.89
N SER A 146 8.02 0.58 -15.27
CA SER A 146 8.34 0.60 -13.85
C SER A 146 9.86 0.62 -13.72
N LEU A 147 10.40 1.71 -13.19
CA LEU A 147 11.83 1.89 -12.93
C LEU A 147 12.10 1.57 -11.46
N ALA A 148 12.86 0.52 -11.21
CA ALA A 148 13.35 0.21 -9.87
C ALA A 148 14.67 0.96 -9.62
N VAL A 149 14.78 1.63 -8.46
CA VAL A 149 16.03 2.22 -7.97
C VAL A 149 16.23 1.82 -6.51
N GLY A 150 17.45 1.41 -6.16
CA GLY A 150 17.81 0.96 -4.81
C GLY A 150 17.37 -0.48 -4.49
N GLU A 151 18.03 -1.09 -3.51
CA GLU A 151 17.79 -2.48 -3.08
C GLU A 151 17.54 -2.62 -1.58
N ILE A 152 17.79 -1.58 -0.78
CA ILE A 152 17.53 -1.60 0.65
C ILE A 152 16.02 -1.53 0.87
N GLU A 153 15.45 -2.65 1.30
CA GLU A 153 14.06 -2.72 1.71
C GLU A 153 13.85 -1.96 3.03
N PHE A 154 13.15 -0.84 2.93
CA PHE A 154 12.70 -0.08 4.08
C PHE A 154 11.22 0.24 3.90
N PHE A 155 10.41 -0.05 4.92
CA PHE A 155 8.98 0.24 4.92
C PHE A 155 8.57 0.67 6.32
N ASP A 156 8.46 1.97 6.52
CA ASP A 156 7.83 2.47 7.72
C ASP A 156 6.29 2.35 7.63
N LEU A 157 5.58 2.84 8.66
CA LEU A 157 4.11 2.77 8.67
C LEU A 157 3.47 3.70 7.64
N GLU A 158 4.12 4.81 7.30
CA GLU A 158 3.65 5.79 6.34
C GLU A 158 3.79 5.24 4.92
N ASP A 159 4.94 4.67 4.58
CA ASP A 159 5.21 4.03 3.28
C ASP A 159 4.20 2.92 2.98
N ARG A 160 3.88 2.09 3.98
CA ARG A 160 2.90 1.00 3.85
C ARG A 160 1.48 1.53 3.64
N ALA A 161 1.13 2.63 4.31
CA ALA A 161 -0.16 3.28 4.11
C ALA A 161 -0.25 3.94 2.72
N ASN A 162 0.83 4.58 2.27
CA ASN A 162 0.93 5.19 0.94
C ASN A 162 0.83 4.13 -0.16
N ALA A 163 1.52 3.00 -0.01
CA ALA A 163 1.43 1.88 -0.96
C ALA A 163 -0.02 1.40 -1.15
N LEU A 164 -0.81 1.28 -0.06
CA LEU A 164 -2.22 0.90 -0.16
C LEU A 164 -3.08 1.89 -0.94
N VAL A 165 -2.74 3.17 -0.91
CA VAL A 165 -3.47 4.24 -1.61
C VAL A 165 -3.07 4.33 -3.09
N VAL A 166 -1.80 4.08 -3.40
CA VAL A 166 -1.22 4.21 -4.76
C VAL A 166 -1.50 2.98 -5.62
N LEU A 167 -1.47 1.77 -5.04
CA LEU A 167 -1.62 0.52 -5.77
C LEU A 167 -2.92 0.38 -6.59
N PRO A 168 -4.11 0.82 -6.13
CA PRO A 168 -5.33 0.79 -6.94
C PRO A 168 -5.21 1.55 -8.26
N GLU A 169 -4.50 2.67 -8.25
CA GLU A 169 -4.28 3.48 -9.45
C GLU A 169 -3.26 2.81 -10.36
N ILE A 170 -2.19 2.23 -9.81
CA ILE A 170 -1.25 1.39 -10.59
C ILE A 170 -1.99 0.24 -11.27
N GLN A 171 -2.85 -0.50 -10.55
CA GLN A 171 -3.65 -1.59 -11.11
C GLN A 171 -4.49 -1.14 -12.30
N ARG A 172 -5.19 -0.02 -12.16
CA ARG A 172 -6.03 0.53 -13.23
C ARG A 172 -5.24 1.04 -14.42
N GLU A 173 -4.25 1.88 -14.17
CA GLU A 173 -3.54 2.64 -15.21
C GLU A 173 -2.45 1.80 -15.91
N PHE A 174 -1.80 0.87 -15.18
CA PHE A 174 -0.69 0.08 -15.70
C PHE A 174 -1.07 -1.35 -16.11
N PHE A 175 -2.08 -1.94 -15.47
CA PHE A 175 -2.45 -3.34 -15.72
C PHE A 175 -3.86 -3.49 -16.29
N GLY A 176 -4.65 -2.40 -16.34
CA GLY A 176 -6.04 -2.45 -16.79
C GLY A 176 -6.97 -3.26 -15.88
N SER A 177 -6.49 -3.67 -14.70
CA SER A 177 -7.24 -4.45 -13.73
C SER A 177 -8.08 -3.54 -12.84
N SER A 178 -9.18 -4.08 -12.29
CA SER A 178 -10.00 -3.30 -11.37
C SER A 178 -9.37 -3.28 -9.96
N PRO A 179 -9.52 -2.19 -9.18
CA PRO A 179 -9.13 -2.16 -7.77
C PRO A 179 -9.76 -3.28 -6.94
N VAL A 180 -10.92 -3.78 -7.36
CA VAL A 180 -11.61 -4.87 -6.66
C VAL A 180 -10.82 -6.17 -6.73
N GLU A 181 -10.10 -6.42 -7.83
CA GLU A 181 -9.29 -7.63 -8.01
C GLU A 181 -8.14 -7.73 -7.01
N MET A 182 -7.69 -6.60 -6.45
CA MET A 182 -6.71 -6.59 -5.38
C MET A 182 -7.19 -7.38 -4.15
N VAL A 183 -8.50 -7.55 -3.92
CA VAL A 183 -9.04 -8.41 -2.84
C VAL A 183 -8.58 -9.86 -2.99
N GLY A 184 -8.33 -10.33 -4.21
CA GLY A 184 -7.83 -11.68 -4.47
C GLY A 184 -6.31 -11.83 -4.31
N THR A 185 -5.57 -10.73 -4.19
CA THR A 185 -4.10 -10.74 -4.06
C THR A 185 -3.66 -11.08 -2.64
N ARG A 186 -2.45 -11.65 -2.48
CA ARG A 186 -1.87 -11.88 -1.14
C ARG A 186 -1.75 -10.57 -0.36
N PHE A 187 -1.34 -9.50 -1.04
CA PHE A 187 -1.23 -8.17 -0.45
C PHE A 187 -2.58 -7.65 0.03
N GLY A 188 -3.62 -7.70 -0.80
CA GLY A 188 -4.94 -7.20 -0.45
C GLY A 188 -5.59 -7.99 0.69
N ILE A 189 -5.56 -9.33 0.63
CA ILE A 189 -6.08 -10.19 1.71
C ILE A 189 -5.38 -9.88 3.03
N PHE A 190 -4.05 -9.82 3.02
CA PHE A 190 -3.27 -9.57 4.21
C PHE A 190 -3.64 -8.22 4.85
N ASN A 191 -3.66 -7.14 4.07
CA ASN A 191 -3.99 -5.81 4.58
C ASN A 191 -5.44 -5.73 5.08
N LEU A 192 -6.40 -6.37 4.40
CA LEU A 192 -7.78 -6.44 4.87
C LEU A 192 -7.90 -7.16 6.20
N VAL A 193 -7.19 -8.28 6.38
CA VAL A 193 -7.17 -9.02 7.67
C VAL A 193 -6.60 -8.15 8.78
N VAL A 194 -5.49 -7.45 8.55
CA VAL A 194 -4.87 -6.56 9.54
C VAL A 194 -5.80 -5.41 9.91
N ILE A 195 -6.34 -4.70 8.91
CA ILE A 195 -7.18 -3.51 9.12
C ILE A 195 -8.50 -3.88 9.80
N LEU A 196 -9.20 -4.91 9.30
CA LEU A 196 -10.46 -5.36 9.88
C LEU A 196 -10.24 -6.02 11.25
N GLY A 197 -9.11 -6.72 11.44
CA GLY A 197 -8.70 -7.23 12.74
C GLY A 197 -8.51 -6.11 13.77
N ALA A 198 -7.80 -5.04 13.40
CA ALA A 198 -7.62 -3.86 14.24
C ALA A 198 -8.96 -3.18 14.57
N ALA A 199 -9.87 -3.09 13.59
CA ALA A 199 -11.21 -2.53 13.80
C ALA A 199 -12.08 -3.37 14.75
N LEU A 200 -12.01 -4.70 14.65
CA LEU A 200 -12.71 -5.62 15.56
C LEU A 200 -12.20 -5.45 16.99
N VAL A 201 -10.88 -5.44 17.17
CA VAL A 201 -10.23 -5.26 18.48
C VAL A 201 -10.61 -3.91 19.07
N SER A 202 -10.58 -2.85 18.28
CA SER A 202 -10.99 -1.50 18.69
C SER A 202 -12.45 -1.46 19.15
N SER A 203 -13.35 -2.14 18.42
CA SER A 203 -14.77 -2.27 18.79
C SER A 203 -14.95 -3.01 20.12
N LEU A 204 -14.21 -4.10 20.33
CA LEU A 204 -14.22 -4.85 21.59
C LEU A 204 -13.71 -4.00 22.77
N LEU A 205 -12.58 -3.30 22.59
CA LEU A 205 -12.02 -2.42 23.61
C LEU A 205 -12.98 -1.28 23.93
N TYR A 206 -13.58 -0.66 22.92
CA TYR A 206 -14.62 0.36 23.09
C TYR A 206 -15.73 -0.17 23.99
N ARG A 207 -16.28 -1.35 23.70
CA ARG A 207 -17.38 -1.93 24.50
C ARG A 207 -16.99 -2.32 25.91
N LEU A 208 -15.84 -2.96 26.07
CA LEU A 208 -15.42 -3.55 27.34
C LEU A 208 -14.85 -2.51 28.32
N LEU A 209 -14.27 -1.43 27.81
CA LEU A 209 -13.48 -0.51 28.63
C LEU A 209 -14.01 0.94 28.58
N PHE A 210 -14.34 1.45 27.40
CA PHE A 210 -14.57 2.88 27.21
C PHE A 210 -16.03 3.29 27.19
N ARG A 211 -16.92 2.42 26.70
CA ARG A 211 -18.36 2.70 26.52
C ARG A 211 -19.02 3.19 27.81
N ASN A 212 -18.73 2.53 28.93
CA ASN A 212 -19.30 2.91 30.24
C ASN A 212 -18.69 4.18 30.81
N VAL A 213 -17.41 4.44 30.55
CA VAL A 213 -16.74 5.68 30.97
C VAL A 213 -17.31 6.86 30.20
N LEU A 214 -17.41 6.75 28.87
CA LEU A 214 -17.96 7.78 28.00
C LEU A 214 -19.43 8.08 28.32
N ALA A 215 -20.25 7.05 28.58
CA ALA A 215 -21.63 7.24 28.99
C ALA A 215 -21.74 8.02 30.31
N ARG A 216 -20.86 7.77 31.29
CA ARG A 216 -20.82 8.51 32.55
C ARG A 216 -20.41 9.97 32.35
N LEU A 217 -19.42 10.23 31.49
CA LEU A 217 -18.99 11.59 31.16
C LEU A 217 -20.07 12.37 30.40
N ALA A 218 -20.86 11.69 29.55
CA ALA A 218 -21.97 12.28 28.79
C ALA A 218 -23.28 12.39 29.59
N GLY A 219 -23.23 12.43 30.93
CA GLY A 219 -24.40 12.56 31.79
C GLY A 219 -25.38 11.38 31.71
N GLY A 220 -24.87 10.17 31.45
CA GLY A 220 -25.67 8.94 31.32
C GLY A 220 -26.39 8.78 29.98
N ARG A 221 -26.31 9.76 29.07
CA ARG A 221 -27.03 9.72 27.80
C ARG A 221 -26.35 8.77 26.82
N ARG A 222 -27.03 7.67 26.47
CA ARG A 222 -26.58 6.74 25.42
C ARG A 222 -27.19 7.11 24.08
N TRP A 223 -26.36 7.57 23.16
CA TRP A 223 -26.76 7.75 21.77
C TRP A 223 -26.59 6.41 21.06
N SER A 224 -27.70 5.80 20.63
CA SER A 224 -27.67 4.58 19.82
C SER A 224 -28.12 4.92 18.40
N ILE A 225 -27.20 4.71 17.45
CA ILE A 225 -27.52 4.75 16.03
C ILE A 225 -28.15 3.39 15.68
N ASN A 226 -29.21 3.41 14.87
CA ASN A 226 -29.92 2.21 14.43
C ASN A 226 -28.94 1.19 13.80
N TRP A 227 -29.03 -0.08 14.22
CA TRP A 227 -28.12 -1.12 13.73
C TRP A 227 -28.20 -1.31 12.21
N LYS A 228 -29.39 -1.19 11.60
CA LYS A 228 -29.56 -1.29 10.15
C LYS A 228 -28.78 -0.21 9.42
N PHE A 229 -28.83 1.02 9.96
CA PHE A 229 -28.07 2.13 9.41
C PHE A 229 -26.56 1.88 9.50
N ARG A 230 -26.06 1.39 10.65
CA ARG A 230 -24.64 1.05 10.81
C ARG A 230 -24.17 0.00 9.81
N VAL A 231 -24.98 -1.04 9.58
CA VAL A 231 -24.67 -2.08 8.58
C VAL A 231 -24.63 -1.49 7.18
N ILE A 232 -25.65 -0.72 6.79
CA ILE A 232 -25.70 -0.09 5.46
C ILE A 232 -24.50 0.85 5.26
N ALA A 233 -24.22 1.72 6.23
CA ALA A 233 -23.10 2.64 6.19
C ALA A 233 -21.75 1.90 6.11
N GLY A 234 -21.57 0.87 6.94
CA GLY A 234 -20.35 0.07 6.93
C GLY A 234 -20.10 -0.65 5.62
N LEU A 235 -21.13 -1.28 5.05
CA LEU A 235 -21.04 -1.94 3.74
C LEU A 235 -20.81 -0.93 2.60
N ALA A 236 -21.46 0.24 2.65
CA ALA A 236 -21.25 1.30 1.66
C ALA A 236 -19.81 1.83 1.71
N LEU A 237 -19.27 2.10 2.90
CA LEU A 237 -17.88 2.52 3.07
C LEU A 237 -16.89 1.44 2.61
N PHE A 238 -17.17 0.17 2.93
CA PHE A 238 -16.34 -0.96 2.49
C PHE A 238 -16.31 -1.04 0.96
N GLY A 239 -17.50 -1.09 0.34
CA GLY A 239 -17.63 -1.20 -1.11
C GLY A 239 -17.00 -0.03 -1.83
N TRP A 240 -17.18 1.20 -1.33
CA TRP A 240 -16.52 2.38 -1.89
C TRP A 240 -15.00 2.29 -1.80
N ALA A 241 -14.46 1.93 -0.63
CA ALA A 241 -13.01 1.82 -0.46
C ALA A 241 -12.40 0.75 -1.38
N ILE A 242 -12.98 -0.45 -1.44
CA ILE A 242 -12.50 -1.54 -2.30
C ILE A 242 -12.61 -1.21 -3.80
N ALA A 243 -13.65 -0.48 -4.20
CA ALA A 243 -13.85 -0.12 -5.60
C ALA A 243 -13.01 1.07 -6.07
N THR A 244 -12.37 1.82 -5.16
CA THR A 244 -11.67 3.08 -5.47
C THR A 244 -10.29 3.16 -4.83
N SER A 245 -10.22 3.66 -3.60
CA SER A 245 -9.00 4.20 -2.99
C SER A 245 -8.21 3.23 -2.13
N TRP A 246 -8.82 2.11 -1.72
CA TRP A 246 -8.26 1.21 -0.71
C TRP A 246 -7.80 1.91 0.58
N SER A 247 -8.37 3.09 0.88
CA SER A 247 -7.97 3.92 2.00
C SER A 247 -8.00 3.12 3.32
N PRO A 248 -6.87 2.98 4.03
CA PRO A 248 -6.80 2.21 5.28
C PRO A 248 -7.75 2.77 6.34
N VAL A 249 -7.90 4.09 6.38
CA VAL A 249 -8.81 4.79 7.31
C VAL A 249 -10.26 4.44 7.01
N VAL A 250 -10.67 4.45 5.74
CA VAL A 250 -12.07 4.16 5.37
C VAL A 250 -12.39 2.69 5.57
N LEU A 251 -11.46 1.78 5.26
CA LEU A 251 -11.59 0.34 5.55
C LEU A 251 -11.69 0.08 7.07
N TYR A 252 -10.86 0.76 7.87
CA TYR A 252 -10.93 0.68 9.33
C TYR A 252 -12.27 1.19 9.87
N LEU A 253 -12.74 2.37 9.43
CA LEU A 253 -14.01 2.94 9.86
C LEU A 253 -15.20 2.08 9.43
N SER A 254 -15.15 1.51 8.22
CA SER A 254 -16.10 0.51 7.76
C SER A 254 -16.14 -0.68 8.72
N GLY A 255 -15.00 -1.31 9.01
CA GLY A 255 -14.90 -2.41 9.97
C GLY A 255 -15.46 -2.03 11.33
N LEU A 256 -15.07 -0.87 11.87
CA LEU A 256 -15.51 -0.37 13.17
C LEU A 256 -17.04 -0.24 13.22
N THR A 257 -17.66 0.32 12.18
CA THR A 257 -19.12 0.49 12.10
C THR A 257 -19.85 -0.85 12.01
N LEU A 258 -19.32 -1.82 11.25
CA LEU A 258 -19.88 -3.16 11.09
C LEU A 258 -19.77 -3.98 12.38
N PHE A 259 -18.58 -4.03 12.99
CA PHE A 259 -18.36 -4.76 14.23
C PHE A 259 -19.15 -4.16 15.39
N GLU A 260 -19.29 -2.83 15.46
CA GLU A 260 -20.16 -2.19 16.45
C GLU A 260 -21.65 -2.52 16.25
N ALA A 261 -22.11 -2.71 15.01
CA ALA A 261 -23.46 -3.18 14.75
C ALA A 261 -23.64 -4.65 15.19
N LEU A 262 -22.69 -5.51 14.82
CA LEU A 262 -22.71 -6.94 15.12
C LEU A 262 -22.62 -7.22 16.62
N LEU A 263 -21.60 -6.69 17.29
CA LEU A 263 -21.39 -6.87 18.73
C LEU A 263 -22.54 -6.27 19.55
N GLY A 264 -23.16 -5.19 19.06
CA GLY A 264 -24.38 -4.62 19.63
C GLY A 264 -25.56 -5.56 19.56
N ARG A 265 -25.74 -6.22 18.42
CA ARG A 265 -26.80 -7.21 18.24
C ARG A 265 -26.57 -8.47 19.09
N LEU A 266 -25.32 -8.87 19.27
CA LEU A 266 -24.92 -10.02 20.09
C LEU A 266 -24.95 -9.73 21.61
N GLY A 267 -25.27 -8.51 22.03
CA GLY A 267 -25.33 -8.14 23.45
C GLY A 267 -23.97 -8.14 24.15
N VAL A 268 -22.87 -8.03 23.41
CA VAL A 268 -21.52 -8.08 23.98
C VAL A 268 -21.33 -6.88 24.91
N ALA A 269 -21.11 -7.20 26.19
CA ALA A 269 -20.99 -6.26 27.30
C ALA A 269 -22.27 -5.44 27.62
N ASP A 270 -23.46 -5.91 27.22
CA ASP A 270 -24.74 -5.35 27.67
C ASP A 270 -25.14 -5.97 29.03
N SER A 271 -24.52 -5.49 30.11
CA SER A 271 -24.78 -5.97 31.48
C SER A 271 -26.12 -5.53 32.08
N GLU A 272 -27.06 -4.99 31.30
CA GLU A 272 -28.31 -4.42 31.82
C GLU A 272 -29.58 -5.20 31.43
N ARG A 273 -29.49 -6.27 30.64
CA ARG A 273 -30.68 -7.10 30.33
C ARG A 273 -31.05 -8.14 31.39
N ALA A 274 -30.27 -8.29 32.46
CA ALA A 274 -30.46 -9.38 33.43
C ALA A 274 -31.09 -8.98 34.78
N GLU A 275 -31.29 -7.69 35.09
CA GLU A 275 -31.81 -7.27 36.42
C GLU A 275 -33.30 -6.87 36.43
N GLY A 276 -34.07 -7.22 35.40
CA GLY A 276 -35.45 -6.72 35.24
C GLY A 276 -36.52 -7.75 34.84
N ALA A 277 -36.26 -9.05 34.91
CA ALA A 277 -37.34 -10.03 34.72
C ALA A 277 -38.11 -10.18 36.05
N PRO A 278 -39.39 -9.76 36.14
CA PRO A 278 -40.17 -10.03 37.33
C PRO A 278 -40.37 -11.54 37.45
N LEU A 279 -40.05 -12.10 38.61
CA LEU A 279 -40.51 -13.42 39.01
C LEU A 279 -42.04 -13.41 38.91
N ARG A 280 -42.58 -14.19 37.99
CA ARG A 280 -43.97 -14.63 37.98
C ARG A 280 -43.98 -16.14 38.11
#